data_AF-A0A9W3XLN5-F1
#
_entry.id   AF-A0A9W3XLN5-F1
#
_cell.length_a   1.000
_cell.length_b   1.000
_cell.length_c   1.000
_cell.angle_alpha   90.00
_cell.angle_beta   90.00
_cell.angle_gamma   90.00
#
_symmetry.space_group_name_H-M   'P 1'
#
loop_
_entity.id
_entity.type
_entity.pdbx_description
1 polymer ?
#
loop_
_entity_poly.entity_id
_entity_poly.type
_entity_poly.pdbx_seq_one_letter_code
_entity_poly.pdbx_strand_id
1 'polypeptide(L)'
;MPSFTLPTGPTGDTGPTGDTGPTGDTGPTGDTGPTGPTATICIRTDPDNGCSVAEGSGTVASGFASHAEGQSTTASGIASHAEGFGTTASGIASHAEGQFTIASGGFSHAEGQSTTASGIASHAEGEFTIASVRASHAEGEFTIASGIASHAEGRFTTASGIASHAEGRFTTASGIASHAEGQFTTASGDFSHAEGEDTTTAGFQNAHIMGRFGDAEESNSWFIANGTSSLLRGLGAKWLASNGQMYIDGTTYNTGGADIAEMFETIDGNNIDVGYFITLEENKIRIAMSSDDFILGISSATPSLLGDSAELSWHGRYILDEWGRRIYHEVTIPAKKDQDENEITPELLEIQPIINPDWDPQREYIPRKKRPEWVPVGLIGKILVRDDGTCQVNGYCRPNNEGIATATTNGYRVIKRTGLNQVLVLFAPDYKKTLISNVEQLEKLVKLKEQGYLTEEEFNKQKQILLNS
;
A
#
# COMPACT_ATOMS: atom_id res chain seq x y z
N MET A 1 -34.49 46.51 32.27
CA MET A 1 -34.80 47.63 33.18
C MET A 1 -34.44 47.20 34.60
N PRO A 2 -33.62 47.94 35.37
CA PRO A 2 -33.38 47.61 36.78
C PRO A 2 -34.41 48.32 37.68
N SER A 3 -34.95 47.64 38.69
CA SER A 3 -35.88 48.23 39.66
C SER A 3 -35.14 48.80 40.87
N PHE A 4 -35.44 50.06 41.12
CA PHE A 4 -35.01 50.94 42.20
C PHE A 4 -35.62 50.52 43.56
N THR A 5 -34.82 50.56 44.63
CA THR A 5 -35.27 50.33 46.02
C THR A 5 -35.10 51.62 46.84
N LEU A 6 -36.09 51.95 47.67
CA LEU A 6 -36.00 52.96 48.74
C LEU A 6 -36.33 52.33 50.10
N PRO A 7 -35.68 52.75 51.21
CA PRO A 7 -35.78 52.06 52.49
C PRO A 7 -36.76 52.69 53.49
N THR A 8 -37.33 51.77 54.29
CA THR A 8 -37.56 51.75 55.75
C THR A 8 -38.48 52.74 56.47
N GLY A 9 -39.20 52.18 57.45
CA GLY A 9 -39.52 52.83 58.72
C GLY A 9 -39.29 51.82 59.86
N PRO A 10 -38.81 52.24 61.05
CA PRO A 10 -38.50 51.33 62.15
C PRO A 10 -39.77 50.78 62.83
N THR A 11 -39.73 49.50 63.19
CA THR A 11 -40.76 48.81 63.98
C THR A 11 -40.55 49.12 65.46
N GLY A 12 -41.60 49.58 66.16
CA GLY A 12 -41.57 49.87 67.60
C GLY A 12 -41.54 48.61 68.47
N ASP A 13 -41.05 48.76 69.71
CA ASP A 13 -40.78 47.66 70.64
C ASP A 13 -42.05 46.89 71.06
N THR A 14 -41.94 45.55 71.07
CA THR A 14 -42.97 44.61 71.51
C THR A 14 -43.04 44.57 73.04
N GLY A 15 -44.25 44.69 73.60
CA GLY A 15 -44.50 44.60 75.05
C GLY A 15 -44.26 43.19 75.63
N PRO A 16 -44.14 43.05 76.97
CA PRO A 16 -43.74 41.79 77.60
C PRO A 16 -44.80 40.68 77.47
N THR A 17 -44.33 39.47 77.13
CA THR A 17 -45.10 38.23 77.07
C THR A 17 -45.47 37.74 78.48
N GLY A 18 -46.75 37.44 78.72
CA GLY A 18 -47.24 36.86 79.98
C GLY A 18 -46.93 35.37 80.12
N ASP A 19 -46.92 34.88 81.37
CA ASP A 19 -46.49 33.53 81.73
C ASP A 19 -47.35 32.40 81.12
N THR A 20 -46.68 31.38 80.60
CA THR A 20 -47.27 30.16 80.00
C THR A 20 -47.86 29.25 81.09
N GLY A 21 -49.13 28.85 80.95
CA GLY A 21 -49.79 27.89 81.83
C GLY A 21 -49.29 26.44 81.66
N PRO A 22 -49.55 25.53 82.62
CA PRO A 22 -49.00 24.17 82.61
C PRO A 22 -49.58 23.31 81.48
N THR A 23 -48.71 22.58 80.78
CA THR A 23 -49.02 21.58 79.76
C THR A 23 -49.69 20.35 80.38
N GLY A 24 -50.84 19.93 79.85
CA GLY A 24 -51.54 18.71 80.28
C GLY A 24 -50.93 17.41 79.73
N ASP A 25 -51.22 16.29 80.39
CA ASP A 25 -50.62 14.97 80.10
C ASP A 25 -50.93 14.45 78.68
N THR A 26 -49.91 13.90 78.03
CA THR A 26 -49.98 13.26 76.70
C THR A 26 -50.83 11.98 76.74
N GLY A 27 -51.87 11.89 75.91
CA GLY A 27 -52.69 10.68 75.76
C GLY A 27 -51.94 9.50 75.11
N PRO A 28 -52.44 8.26 75.25
CA PRO A 28 -51.76 7.07 74.72
C PRO A 28 -51.68 7.08 73.19
N THR A 29 -50.51 6.70 72.66
CA THR A 29 -50.27 6.47 71.22
C THR A 29 -51.20 5.39 70.71
N GLY A 30 -52.03 5.70 69.70
CA GLY A 30 -52.92 4.73 69.06
C GLY A 30 -52.16 3.69 68.21
N ASP A 31 -52.77 2.52 68.02
CA ASP A 31 -52.19 1.40 67.26
C ASP A 31 -51.80 1.82 65.82
N THR A 32 -50.63 1.37 65.37
CA THR A 32 -50.17 1.52 63.98
C THR A 32 -51.19 0.89 63.03
N GLY A 33 -51.80 1.69 62.15
CA GLY A 33 -52.73 1.21 61.14
C GLY A 33 -52.06 0.23 60.15
N PRO A 34 -52.83 -0.63 59.46
CA PRO A 34 -52.27 -1.59 58.51
C PRO A 34 -51.53 -0.87 57.38
N THR A 35 -50.31 -1.34 57.07
CA THR A 35 -49.54 -0.89 55.91
C THR A 35 -50.40 -1.08 54.65
N GLY A 36 -50.67 0.01 53.92
CA GLY A 36 -51.43 -0.03 52.67
C GLY A 36 -50.73 -0.90 51.61
N PRO A 37 -51.45 -1.34 50.55
CA PRO A 37 -50.86 -2.12 49.47
C PRO A 37 -49.68 -1.36 48.88
N THR A 38 -48.53 -2.02 48.79
CA THR A 38 -47.31 -1.50 48.18
C THR A 38 -47.65 -1.08 46.74
N ALA A 39 -47.60 0.22 46.46
CA ALA A 39 -47.69 0.68 45.09
C ALA A 39 -46.52 0.05 44.31
N THR A 40 -46.82 -0.63 43.20
CA THR A 40 -45.80 -0.97 42.20
C THR A 40 -45.37 0.34 41.56
N ILE A 41 -44.44 1.04 42.18
CA ILE A 41 -43.91 2.28 41.63
C ILE A 41 -43.05 1.89 40.43
N CYS A 42 -43.37 2.43 39.25
CA CYS A 42 -42.60 2.22 38.02
C CYS A 42 -41.20 2.83 38.08
N ILE A 43 -40.84 3.47 39.19
CA ILE A 43 -39.54 4.09 39.48
C ILE A 43 -39.15 3.63 40.89
N ARG A 44 -37.95 3.09 41.05
CA ARG A 44 -37.35 2.73 42.35
C ARG A 44 -36.05 3.48 42.52
N THR A 45 -35.89 4.13 43.66
CA THR A 45 -34.68 4.86 44.03
C THR A 45 -34.05 4.23 45.26
N ASP A 46 -32.74 4.00 45.26
CA ASP A 46 -32.00 3.54 46.44
C ASP A 46 -31.00 4.62 46.90
N PRO A 47 -31.36 5.43 47.92
CA PRO A 47 -30.48 6.47 48.43
C PRO A 47 -29.27 5.90 49.18
N ASP A 48 -29.38 4.70 49.75
CA ASP A 48 -28.31 4.05 50.50
C ASP A 48 -27.25 3.46 49.55
N ASN A 49 -27.66 3.11 48.33
CA ASN A 49 -26.79 2.70 47.24
C ASN A 49 -26.41 3.86 46.29
N GLY A 50 -26.15 5.05 46.83
CA GLY A 50 -25.62 6.16 46.05
C GLY A 50 -26.59 6.79 45.06
N CYS A 51 -27.90 6.76 45.36
CA CYS A 51 -28.96 7.31 44.51
C CYS A 51 -29.12 6.58 43.17
N SER A 52 -29.15 5.24 43.17
CA SER A 52 -29.48 4.48 41.95
C SER A 52 -30.96 4.63 41.59
N VAL A 53 -31.29 4.55 40.30
CA VAL A 53 -32.65 4.70 39.77
C VAL A 53 -32.98 3.52 38.85
N ALA A 54 -34.07 2.80 39.12
CA ALA A 54 -34.59 1.74 38.25
C ALA A 54 -36.03 2.07 37.81
N GLU A 55 -36.24 2.29 36.52
CA GLU A 55 -37.53 2.61 35.90
C GLU A 55 -38.03 1.48 35.00
N GLY A 56 -39.35 1.30 34.89
CA GLY A 56 -39.96 0.30 34.02
C GLY A 56 -40.14 -1.09 34.65
N SER A 57 -40.19 -2.13 33.80
CA SER A 57 -40.62 -3.48 34.20
C SER A 57 -39.44 -4.45 34.29
N GLY A 58 -39.17 -4.97 35.49
CA GLY A 58 -38.10 -5.96 35.68
C GLY A 58 -36.69 -5.38 35.59
N THR A 59 -36.54 -4.06 35.72
CA THR A 59 -35.25 -3.36 35.67
C THR A 59 -34.50 -3.44 37.00
N VAL A 60 -33.17 -3.44 37.00
CA VAL A 60 -32.35 -3.54 38.22
C VAL A 60 -31.24 -2.50 38.17
N ALA A 61 -31.25 -1.53 39.08
CA ALA A 61 -30.17 -0.56 39.26
C ALA A 61 -29.50 -0.78 40.63
N SER A 62 -28.39 -1.52 40.64
CA SER A 62 -27.69 -1.95 41.86
C SER A 62 -26.27 -1.40 41.99
N GLY A 63 -25.78 -0.62 41.04
CA GLY A 63 -24.51 0.09 41.16
C GLY A 63 -24.67 1.46 41.84
N PHE A 64 -23.61 1.94 42.49
CA PHE A 64 -23.58 3.30 43.03
C PHE A 64 -23.85 4.32 41.92
N ALA A 65 -24.86 5.18 42.08
CA ALA A 65 -25.29 6.16 41.08
C ALA A 65 -25.63 5.57 39.70
N SER A 66 -26.13 4.32 39.64
CA SER A 66 -26.54 3.69 38.38
C SER A 66 -27.98 4.01 37.97
N HIS A 67 -28.26 3.94 36.67
CA HIS A 67 -29.60 4.14 36.10
C HIS A 67 -29.99 2.94 35.22
N ALA A 68 -31.17 2.36 35.42
CA ALA A 68 -31.72 1.32 34.55
C ALA A 68 -33.16 1.65 34.17
N GLU A 69 -33.46 1.77 32.87
CA GLU A 69 -34.82 2.01 32.38
C GLU A 69 -35.26 0.99 31.30
N GLY A 70 -36.56 0.90 31.05
CA GLY A 70 -37.13 -0.01 30.03
C GLY A 70 -37.67 -1.34 30.57
N GLN A 71 -37.35 -2.46 29.91
CA GLN A 71 -37.84 -3.79 30.26
C GLN A 71 -36.69 -4.78 30.44
N SER A 72 -36.62 -5.42 31.61
CA SER A 72 -35.60 -6.43 31.96
C SER A 72 -34.15 -5.94 31.83
N THR A 73 -33.90 -4.65 32.07
CA THR A 73 -32.56 -4.04 31.98
C THR A 73 -31.82 -4.13 33.32
N THR A 74 -30.48 -4.18 33.31
CA THR A 74 -29.66 -4.26 34.54
C THR A 74 -28.49 -3.29 34.47
N ALA A 75 -28.44 -2.31 35.38
CA ALA A 75 -27.31 -1.41 35.60
C ALA A 75 -26.66 -1.69 36.97
N SER A 76 -25.62 -2.52 36.99
CA SER A 76 -24.95 -2.96 38.22
C SER A 76 -23.56 -2.37 38.44
N GLY A 77 -23.03 -1.63 37.47
CA GLY A 77 -21.76 -0.93 37.56
C GLY A 77 -21.88 0.42 38.26
N ILE A 78 -20.78 0.91 38.84
CA ILE A 78 -20.73 2.27 39.41
C ILE A 78 -20.95 3.28 38.29
N ALA A 79 -21.89 4.20 38.43
CA ALA A 79 -22.27 5.19 37.44
C ALA A 79 -22.65 4.59 36.07
N SER A 80 -23.14 3.34 36.03
CA SER A 80 -23.55 2.70 34.78
C SER A 80 -24.98 3.06 34.37
N HIS A 81 -25.26 2.99 33.08
CA HIS A 81 -26.58 3.26 32.50
C HIS A 81 -27.03 2.09 31.62
N ALA A 82 -28.25 1.59 31.81
CA ALA A 82 -28.84 0.56 30.95
C ALA A 82 -30.27 0.94 30.54
N GLU A 83 -30.55 1.05 29.24
CA GLU A 83 -31.87 1.37 28.70
C GLU A 83 -32.31 0.37 27.62
N GLY A 84 -33.62 0.28 27.34
CA GLY A 84 -34.17 -0.60 26.29
C GLY A 84 -34.76 -1.93 26.77
N PHE A 85 -34.50 -3.03 26.05
CA PHE A 85 -35.05 -4.37 26.33
C PHE A 85 -33.95 -5.42 26.57
N GLY A 86 -33.84 -5.93 27.80
CA GLY A 86 -32.91 -6.99 28.14
C GLY A 86 -31.43 -6.56 28.13
N THR A 87 -31.15 -5.27 28.30
CA THR A 87 -29.78 -4.72 28.27
C THR A 87 -29.07 -4.84 29.62
N THR A 88 -27.74 -4.94 29.63
CA THR A 88 -26.94 -5.07 30.85
C THR A 88 -25.71 -4.17 30.82
N ALA A 89 -25.63 -3.20 31.72
CA ALA A 89 -24.46 -2.35 31.96
C ALA A 89 -23.83 -2.66 33.33
N SER A 90 -22.79 -3.50 33.33
CA SER A 90 -22.14 -3.99 34.56
C SER A 90 -20.73 -3.45 34.82
N GLY A 91 -20.14 -2.76 33.84
CA GLY A 91 -18.86 -2.07 33.99
C GLY A 91 -18.97 -0.72 34.70
N ILE A 92 -17.87 -0.24 35.28
CA ILE A 92 -17.80 1.12 35.85
C ILE A 92 -18.01 2.13 34.72
N ALA A 93 -18.94 3.07 34.89
CA ALA A 93 -19.30 4.09 33.90
C ALA A 93 -19.61 3.50 32.51
N SER A 94 -20.17 2.27 32.47
CA SER A 94 -20.58 1.65 31.21
C SER A 94 -22.00 2.04 30.81
N HIS A 95 -22.28 1.99 29.51
CA HIS A 95 -23.59 2.31 28.94
C HIS A 95 -24.07 1.17 28.03
N ALA A 96 -25.29 0.68 28.21
CA ALA A 96 -25.92 -0.31 27.34
C ALA A 96 -27.32 0.13 26.92
N GLU A 97 -27.57 0.31 25.63
CA GLU A 97 -28.87 0.71 25.08
C GLU A 97 -29.33 -0.24 23.97
N GLY A 98 -30.63 -0.25 23.66
CA GLY A 98 -31.21 -1.09 22.59
C GLY A 98 -31.81 -2.42 23.07
N GLN A 99 -31.52 -3.52 22.37
CA GLN A 99 -32.10 -4.84 22.61
C GLN A 99 -31.02 -5.90 22.87
N PHE A 100 -31.05 -6.56 24.04
CA PHE A 100 -30.11 -7.62 24.43
C PHE A 100 -28.63 -7.21 24.37
N THR A 101 -28.32 -5.93 24.61
CA THR A 101 -26.96 -5.40 24.59
C THR A 101 -26.26 -5.57 25.94
N ILE A 102 -24.93 -5.76 25.92
CA ILE A 102 -24.13 -6.00 27.12
C ILE A 102 -22.89 -5.09 27.13
N ALA A 103 -22.82 -4.16 28.07
CA ALA A 103 -21.65 -3.32 28.34
C ALA A 103 -21.02 -3.68 29.70
N SER A 104 -20.02 -4.56 29.70
CA SER A 104 -19.40 -5.12 30.91
C SER A 104 -17.98 -4.61 31.20
N GLY A 105 -17.35 -3.94 30.24
CA GLY A 105 -16.06 -3.29 30.43
C GLY A 105 -16.19 -1.94 31.14
N GLY A 106 -15.15 -1.51 31.85
CA GLY A 106 -15.11 -0.15 32.40
C GLY A 106 -15.09 0.89 31.28
N PHE A 107 -15.93 1.91 31.35
CA PHE A 107 -16.14 2.93 30.31
C PHE A 107 -16.59 2.37 28.96
N SER A 108 -17.16 1.16 28.92
CA SER A 108 -17.61 0.55 27.68
C SER A 108 -19.01 1.03 27.26
N HIS A 109 -19.28 1.01 25.96
CA HIS A 109 -20.58 1.39 25.39
C HIS A 109 -21.08 0.28 24.45
N ALA A 110 -22.32 -0.15 24.60
CA ALA A 110 -22.96 -1.11 23.71
C ALA A 110 -24.36 -0.62 23.29
N GLU A 111 -24.59 -0.44 21.99
CA GLU A 111 -25.88 0.01 21.44
C GLU A 111 -26.34 -0.90 20.29
N GLY A 112 -27.63 -0.88 19.97
CA GLY A 112 -28.22 -1.70 18.89
C GLY A 112 -28.87 -3.01 19.35
N GLN A 113 -28.66 -4.12 18.62
CA GLN A 113 -29.29 -5.41 18.86
C GLN A 113 -28.25 -6.52 19.06
N SER A 114 -28.30 -7.18 20.22
CA SER A 114 -27.40 -8.28 20.61
C SER A 114 -25.92 -7.91 20.55
N THR A 115 -25.57 -6.66 20.84
CA THR A 115 -24.18 -6.18 20.83
C THR A 115 -23.50 -6.40 22.18
N THR A 116 -22.18 -6.58 22.19
CA THR A 116 -21.40 -6.81 23.42
C THR A 116 -20.11 -6.00 23.43
N ALA A 117 -19.98 -5.10 24.40
CA ALA A 117 -18.77 -4.33 24.69
C ALA A 117 -18.20 -4.73 26.06
N SER A 118 -17.25 -5.68 26.07
CA SER A 118 -16.67 -6.25 27.30
C SER A 118 -15.25 -5.78 27.62
N GLY A 119 -14.60 -5.06 26.70
CA GLY A 119 -13.29 -4.46 26.89
C GLY A 119 -13.35 -3.12 27.66
N ILE A 120 -12.24 -2.75 28.32
CA ILE A 120 -12.13 -1.40 28.91
C ILE A 120 -12.14 -0.36 27.78
N ALA A 121 -13.02 0.65 27.89
CA ALA A 121 -13.24 1.67 26.87
C ALA A 121 -13.55 1.09 25.48
N SER A 122 -14.18 -0.09 25.42
CA SER A 122 -14.61 -0.69 24.14
C SER A 122 -15.98 -0.14 23.72
N HIS A 123 -16.24 -0.13 22.41
CA HIS A 123 -17.51 0.30 21.84
C HIS A 123 -18.06 -0.76 20.87
N ALA A 124 -19.34 -1.12 21.01
CA ALA A 124 -20.01 -2.05 20.09
C ALA A 124 -21.38 -1.50 19.67
N GLU A 125 -21.59 -1.25 18.39
CA GLU A 125 -22.84 -0.72 17.83
C GLU A 125 -23.34 -1.59 16.66
N GLY A 126 -24.65 -1.57 16.37
CA GLY A 126 -25.25 -2.33 15.25
C GLY A 126 -25.96 -3.64 15.64
N GLU A 127 -25.79 -4.71 14.86
CA GLU A 127 -26.46 -6.01 15.06
C GLU A 127 -25.43 -7.13 15.24
N PHE A 128 -25.49 -7.87 16.35
CA PHE A 128 -24.56 -8.97 16.66
C PHE A 128 -23.07 -8.57 16.65
N THR A 129 -22.73 -7.36 17.07
CA THR A 129 -21.34 -6.86 17.12
C THR A 129 -20.68 -7.13 18.47
N ILE A 130 -19.38 -7.41 18.47
CA ILE A 130 -18.61 -7.77 19.66
C ILE A 130 -17.30 -6.99 19.71
N ALA A 131 -17.13 -6.17 20.74
CA ALA A 131 -15.87 -5.49 21.08
C ALA A 131 -15.36 -6.03 22.43
N SER A 132 -14.36 -6.91 22.40
CA SER A 132 -14.02 -7.75 23.56
C SER A 132 -12.77 -7.34 24.33
N VAL A 133 -11.99 -6.40 23.81
CA VAL A 133 -10.68 -6.04 24.36
C VAL A 133 -10.53 -4.52 24.53
N ARG A 134 -9.53 -4.08 25.30
CA ARG A 134 -9.27 -2.66 25.59
C ARG A 134 -9.25 -1.82 24.32
N ALA A 135 -10.06 -0.75 24.32
CA ALA A 135 -10.20 0.22 23.23
C ALA A 135 -10.61 -0.39 21.87
N SER A 136 -11.17 -1.61 21.86
CA SER A 136 -11.71 -2.21 20.63
C SER A 136 -13.03 -1.54 20.23
N HIS A 137 -13.26 -1.42 18.93
CA HIS A 137 -14.48 -0.84 18.35
C HIS A 137 -15.07 -1.77 17.30
N ALA A 138 -16.35 -2.13 17.42
CA ALA A 138 -17.06 -2.96 16.45
C ALA A 138 -18.39 -2.32 16.05
N GLU A 139 -18.60 -2.06 14.76
CA GLU A 139 -19.83 -1.48 14.22
C GLU A 139 -20.36 -2.29 13.02
N GLY A 140 -21.66 -2.23 12.74
CA GLY A 140 -22.29 -2.93 11.60
C GLY A 140 -23.06 -4.21 11.94
N GLU A 141 -22.93 -5.27 11.13
CA GLU A 141 -23.68 -6.54 11.26
C GLU A 141 -22.72 -7.74 11.37
N PHE A 142 -22.75 -8.49 12.47
CA PHE A 142 -21.84 -9.62 12.74
C PHE A 142 -20.35 -9.24 12.70
N THR A 143 -19.97 -8.11 13.29
CA THR A 143 -18.57 -7.65 13.36
C THR A 143 -17.91 -7.98 14.70
N ILE A 144 -16.62 -8.31 14.68
CA ILE A 144 -15.86 -8.72 15.86
C ILE A 144 -14.54 -7.95 15.93
N ALA A 145 -14.40 -7.10 16.94
CA ALA A 145 -13.13 -6.46 17.31
C ALA A 145 -12.58 -7.12 18.59
N SER A 146 -11.54 -7.95 18.43
CA SER A 146 -10.94 -8.74 19.52
C SER A 146 -9.45 -8.49 19.73
N GLY A 147 -8.88 -7.53 19.01
CA GLY A 147 -7.53 -7.01 19.26
C GLY A 147 -7.55 -5.79 20.18
N ILE A 148 -6.43 -5.51 20.86
CA ILE A 148 -6.27 -4.24 21.58
C ILE A 148 -6.30 -3.10 20.56
N ALA A 149 -7.15 -2.10 20.78
CA ALA A 149 -7.32 -0.97 19.86
C ALA A 149 -7.67 -1.37 18.41
N SER A 150 -8.30 -2.54 18.21
CA SER A 150 -8.74 -2.95 16.88
C SER A 150 -10.09 -2.34 16.51
N HIS A 151 -10.34 -2.20 15.21
CA HIS A 151 -11.58 -1.66 14.67
C HIS A 151 -12.16 -2.63 13.63
N ALA A 152 -13.44 -3.00 13.75
CA ALA A 152 -14.15 -3.82 12.79
C ALA A 152 -15.48 -3.17 12.38
N GLU A 153 -15.64 -2.84 11.10
CA GLU A 153 -16.86 -2.23 10.56
C GLU A 153 -17.42 -3.02 9.36
N GLY A 154 -18.69 -2.82 9.01
CA GLY A 154 -19.33 -3.47 7.85
C GLY A 154 -20.12 -4.74 8.20
N ARG A 155 -19.97 -5.82 7.42
CA ARG A 155 -20.75 -7.06 7.57
C ARG A 155 -19.89 -8.32 7.60
N PHE A 156 -19.99 -9.14 8.64
CA PHE A 156 -19.15 -10.33 8.83
C PHE A 156 -17.65 -10.00 8.83
N THR A 157 -17.24 -8.93 9.49
CA THR A 157 -15.82 -8.52 9.56
C THR A 157 -15.19 -8.90 10.90
N THR A 158 -13.88 -9.15 10.91
CA THR A 158 -13.15 -9.50 12.14
C THR A 158 -11.80 -8.81 12.18
N ALA A 159 -11.58 -8.00 13.21
CA ALA A 159 -10.29 -7.37 13.52
C ALA A 159 -9.75 -7.94 14.84
N SER A 160 -8.86 -8.93 14.75
CA SER A 160 -8.32 -9.67 15.90
C SER A 160 -6.86 -9.35 16.20
N GLY A 161 -6.13 -8.72 15.27
CA GLY A 161 -4.78 -8.22 15.52
C GLY A 161 -4.76 -6.97 16.39
N ILE A 162 -3.68 -6.75 17.15
CA ILE A 162 -3.48 -5.49 17.89
C ILE A 162 -3.43 -4.32 16.90
N ALA A 163 -4.23 -3.28 17.13
CA ALA A 163 -4.36 -2.12 16.24
C ALA A 163 -4.74 -2.47 14.79
N SER A 164 -5.38 -3.63 14.57
CA SER A 164 -5.86 -4.04 13.25
C SER A 164 -7.16 -3.34 12.87
N HIS A 165 -7.40 -3.22 11.56
CA HIS A 165 -8.62 -2.65 11.02
C HIS A 165 -9.23 -3.58 9.96
N ALA A 166 -10.51 -3.91 10.07
CA ALA A 166 -11.24 -4.70 9.09
C ALA A 166 -12.56 -4.02 8.69
N GLU A 167 -12.73 -3.71 7.40
CA GLU A 167 -13.93 -3.07 6.87
C GLU A 167 -14.49 -3.83 5.65
N GLY A 168 -15.74 -3.55 5.26
CA GLY A 168 -16.38 -4.17 4.10
C GLY A 168 -17.21 -5.41 4.42
N ARG A 169 -17.04 -6.51 3.66
CA ARG A 169 -17.85 -7.73 3.81
C ARG A 169 -17.00 -9.01 3.84
N PHE A 170 -17.17 -9.85 4.86
CA PHE A 170 -16.38 -11.08 5.03
C PHE A 170 -14.87 -10.81 5.04
N THR A 171 -14.42 -9.74 5.70
CA THR A 171 -13.00 -9.37 5.78
C THR A 171 -12.40 -9.76 7.13
N THR A 172 -11.11 -10.07 7.15
CA THR A 172 -10.40 -10.45 8.38
C THR A 172 -9.03 -9.79 8.45
N ALA A 173 -8.80 -8.99 9.48
CA ALA A 173 -7.51 -8.42 9.82
C ALA A 173 -6.99 -9.06 11.12
N SER A 174 -6.06 -10.01 11.01
CA SER A 174 -5.55 -10.78 12.14
C SER A 174 -4.08 -10.54 12.48
N GLY A 175 -3.35 -9.85 11.61
CA GLY A 175 -1.98 -9.41 11.87
C GLY A 175 -1.92 -8.16 12.75
N ILE A 176 -0.82 -7.96 13.47
CA ILE A 176 -0.59 -6.73 14.23
C ILE A 176 -0.56 -5.55 13.25
N ALA A 177 -1.36 -4.51 13.53
CA ALA A 177 -1.51 -3.33 12.68
C ALA A 177 -1.80 -3.66 11.21
N SER A 178 -2.52 -4.75 10.95
CA SER A 178 -2.94 -5.13 9.60
C SER A 178 -4.26 -4.44 9.21
N HIS A 179 -4.48 -4.29 7.90
CA HIS A 179 -5.68 -3.69 7.35
C HIS A 179 -6.30 -4.60 6.28
N ALA A 180 -7.59 -4.91 6.41
CA ALA A 180 -8.35 -5.68 5.42
C ALA A 180 -9.63 -4.94 5.00
N GLU A 181 -9.76 -4.63 3.72
CA GLU A 181 -10.94 -3.96 3.16
C GLU A 181 -11.50 -4.70 1.93
N GLY A 182 -12.73 -4.38 1.51
CA GLY A 182 -13.38 -4.98 0.35
C GLY A 182 -14.26 -6.20 0.67
N GLN A 183 -14.17 -7.27 -0.12
CA GLN A 183 -14.99 -8.48 0.04
C GLN A 183 -14.14 -9.76 0.08
N PHE A 184 -14.35 -10.62 1.08
CA PHE A 184 -13.60 -11.87 1.25
C PHE A 184 -12.07 -11.69 1.38
N THR A 185 -11.61 -10.56 1.93
CA THR A 185 -10.17 -10.27 2.04
C THR A 185 -9.59 -10.69 3.39
N THR A 186 -8.31 -11.04 3.42
CA THR A 186 -7.60 -11.44 4.65
C THR A 186 -6.22 -10.81 4.76
N ALA A 187 -6.04 -9.94 5.76
CA ALA A 187 -4.77 -9.35 6.16
C ALA A 187 -4.23 -10.04 7.42
N SER A 188 -3.55 -11.17 7.24
CA SER A 188 -3.07 -12.02 8.34
C SER A 188 -1.58 -11.87 8.67
N GLY A 189 -0.79 -11.18 7.84
CA GLY A 189 0.58 -10.80 8.18
C GLY A 189 0.63 -9.53 9.02
N ASP A 190 1.65 -9.39 9.88
CA ASP A 190 1.87 -8.14 10.62
C ASP A 190 2.16 -6.99 9.65
N PHE A 191 1.60 -5.81 9.92
CA PHE A 191 1.71 -4.60 9.09
C PHE A 191 1.24 -4.78 7.65
N SER A 192 0.46 -5.82 7.37
CA SER A 192 0.02 -6.17 6.01
C SER A 192 -1.27 -5.46 5.61
N HIS A 193 -1.49 -5.32 4.31
CA HIS A 193 -2.69 -4.72 3.72
C HIS A 193 -3.29 -5.62 2.64
N ALA A 194 -4.56 -5.98 2.76
CA ALA A 194 -5.31 -6.73 1.76
C ALA A 194 -6.58 -5.98 1.35
N GLU A 195 -6.73 -5.67 0.07
CA GLU A 195 -7.92 -5.00 -0.48
C GLU A 195 -8.48 -5.72 -1.72
N GLY A 196 -9.71 -5.38 -2.10
CA GLY A 196 -10.37 -5.91 -3.30
C GLY A 196 -11.32 -7.08 -3.05
N GLU A 197 -11.31 -8.09 -3.92
CA GLU A 197 -12.21 -9.25 -3.85
C GLU A 197 -11.40 -10.56 -3.70
N ASP A 198 -11.57 -11.28 -2.60
CA ASP A 198 -10.96 -12.60 -2.38
C ASP A 198 -9.42 -12.57 -2.48
N THR A 199 -8.80 -11.60 -1.82
CA THR A 199 -7.34 -11.41 -1.73
C THR A 199 -6.83 -11.75 -0.34
N THR A 200 -5.59 -12.26 -0.23
CA THR A 200 -4.97 -12.52 1.08
C THR A 200 -3.48 -12.25 1.09
N THR A 201 -3.01 -11.71 2.21
CA THR A 201 -1.58 -11.52 2.49
C THR A 201 -0.89 -12.84 2.89
N ALA A 202 -1.64 -13.93 3.05
CA ALA A 202 -1.13 -15.27 3.32
C ALA A 202 -0.15 -15.36 4.52
N GLY A 203 -0.28 -14.46 5.49
CA GLY A 203 0.58 -14.38 6.68
C GLY A 203 1.90 -13.63 6.45
N PHE A 204 2.16 -13.11 5.25
CA PHE A 204 3.39 -12.39 4.94
C PHE A 204 3.38 -10.98 5.55
N GLN A 205 4.43 -10.70 6.32
CA GLN A 205 4.61 -9.41 6.98
C GLN A 205 4.87 -8.29 5.97
N ASN A 206 4.34 -7.09 6.21
CA ASN A 206 4.48 -5.92 5.32
C ASN A 206 4.03 -6.18 3.86
N ALA A 207 3.30 -7.26 3.60
CA ALA A 207 2.79 -7.54 2.27
C ALA A 207 1.60 -6.62 1.96
N HIS A 208 1.53 -6.15 0.73
CA HIS A 208 0.38 -5.42 0.22
C HIS A 208 -0.17 -6.15 -1.01
N ILE A 209 -1.47 -6.46 -1.01
CA ILE A 209 -2.15 -7.09 -2.14
C ILE A 209 -3.49 -6.40 -2.43
N MET A 210 -3.74 -6.15 -3.73
CA MET A 210 -4.98 -5.58 -4.24
C MET A 210 -5.50 -6.35 -5.45
N GLY A 211 -6.74 -6.10 -5.87
CA GLY A 211 -7.33 -6.70 -7.08
C GLY A 211 -8.32 -7.81 -6.75
N ARG A 212 -8.30 -8.92 -7.50
CA ARG A 212 -9.23 -10.02 -7.24
C ARG A 212 -8.60 -11.41 -7.32
N PHE A 213 -9.03 -12.31 -6.43
CA PHE A 213 -8.67 -13.73 -6.39
C PHE A 213 -7.16 -13.95 -6.43
N GLY A 214 -6.45 -13.60 -5.36
CA GLY A 214 -4.99 -13.74 -5.33
C GLY A 214 -4.37 -13.81 -3.93
N ASP A 215 -3.19 -14.40 -3.88
CA ASP A 215 -2.42 -14.62 -2.66
C ASP A 215 -1.09 -13.87 -2.78
N ALA A 216 -0.69 -13.18 -1.71
CA ALA A 216 0.69 -12.71 -1.58
C ALA A 216 1.63 -13.90 -1.49
N GLU A 217 2.86 -13.74 -1.99
CA GLU A 217 3.85 -14.82 -2.08
C GLU A 217 5.11 -14.56 -1.24
N GLU A 218 5.26 -13.36 -0.66
CA GLU A 218 6.46 -12.95 0.06
C GLU A 218 6.18 -11.75 0.99
N SER A 219 6.91 -11.67 2.11
CA SER A 219 6.96 -10.49 2.96
C SER A 219 7.61 -9.29 2.26
N ASN A 220 7.38 -8.08 2.79
CA ASN A 220 7.98 -6.82 2.32
C ASN A 220 7.70 -6.50 0.84
N SER A 221 6.70 -7.17 0.23
CA SER A 221 6.48 -7.22 -1.22
C SER A 221 5.10 -6.71 -1.61
N TRP A 222 4.91 -6.41 -2.89
CA TRP A 222 3.67 -5.84 -3.42
C TRP A 222 3.09 -6.68 -4.56
N PHE A 223 1.77 -6.85 -4.57
CA PHE A 223 1.07 -7.78 -5.44
C PHE A 223 -0.20 -7.16 -6.05
N ILE A 224 -0.44 -7.45 -7.34
CA ILE A 224 -1.74 -7.21 -8.00
C ILE A 224 -2.36 -8.56 -8.35
N ALA A 225 -3.44 -8.91 -7.67
CA ALA A 225 -4.25 -10.08 -7.95
C ALA A 225 -5.12 -9.88 -9.21
N ASN A 226 -5.14 -10.89 -10.07
CA ASN A 226 -5.95 -10.92 -11.29
C ASN A 226 -6.48 -12.34 -11.60
N GLY A 227 -6.83 -13.09 -10.55
CA GLY A 227 -7.50 -14.37 -10.73
C GLY A 227 -8.92 -14.20 -11.28
N THR A 228 -9.56 -15.32 -11.57
CA THR A 228 -10.90 -15.36 -12.18
C THR A 228 -11.97 -15.96 -11.28
N SER A 229 -11.57 -16.65 -10.22
CA SER A 229 -12.45 -17.21 -9.18
C SER A 229 -11.63 -17.64 -7.97
N SER A 230 -12.31 -17.96 -6.86
CA SER A 230 -11.67 -18.50 -5.65
C SER A 230 -10.86 -19.79 -5.89
N LEU A 231 -11.19 -20.55 -6.95
CA LEU A 231 -10.46 -21.75 -7.38
C LEU A 231 -9.35 -21.47 -8.40
N LEU A 232 -9.39 -20.32 -9.07
CA LEU A 232 -8.47 -19.92 -10.13
C LEU A 232 -7.83 -18.58 -9.75
N ARG A 233 -7.07 -18.62 -8.66
CA ARG A 233 -6.34 -17.49 -8.11
C ARG A 233 -5.11 -17.19 -8.96
N GLY A 234 -4.67 -15.93 -8.97
CA GLY A 234 -3.48 -15.56 -9.73
C GLY A 234 -3.07 -14.11 -9.56
N LEU A 235 -1.81 -13.83 -9.92
CA LEU A 235 -1.22 -12.50 -9.90
C LEU A 235 -1.04 -11.99 -11.33
N GLY A 236 -1.43 -10.73 -11.58
CA GLY A 236 -1.14 -10.02 -12.82
C GLY A 236 0.17 -9.24 -12.76
N ALA A 237 0.62 -8.84 -11.57
CA ALA A 237 1.93 -8.23 -11.37
C ALA A 237 2.40 -8.43 -9.92
N LYS A 238 3.72 -8.40 -9.73
CA LYS A 238 4.34 -8.42 -8.40
C LYS A 238 5.70 -7.74 -8.39
N TRP A 239 6.03 -7.10 -7.27
CA TRP A 239 7.37 -6.63 -6.95
C TRP A 239 7.87 -7.36 -5.71
N LEU A 240 9.01 -8.06 -5.84
CA LEU A 240 9.56 -8.90 -4.78
C LEU A 240 10.72 -8.21 -4.08
N ALA A 241 10.67 -8.14 -2.75
CA ALA A 241 11.74 -7.57 -1.94
C ALA A 241 13.03 -8.40 -2.00
N SER A 242 12.90 -9.73 -2.01
CA SER A 242 14.01 -10.69 -2.02
C SER A 242 15.00 -10.49 -3.16
N ASN A 243 14.55 -9.93 -4.29
CA ASN A 243 15.40 -9.72 -5.46
C ASN A 243 15.28 -8.32 -6.09
N GLY A 244 14.33 -7.50 -5.63
CA GLY A 244 14.05 -6.17 -6.14
C GLY A 244 13.51 -6.13 -7.58
N GLN A 245 12.95 -7.24 -8.08
CA GLN A 245 12.44 -7.37 -9.45
C GLN A 245 10.94 -7.15 -9.52
N MET A 246 10.51 -6.48 -10.60
CA MET A 246 9.11 -6.36 -10.99
C MET A 246 8.78 -7.42 -12.05
N TYR A 247 7.70 -8.14 -11.85
CA TYR A 247 7.13 -9.11 -12.79
C TYR A 247 5.74 -8.63 -13.19
N ILE A 248 5.45 -8.62 -14.48
CA ILE A 248 4.14 -8.26 -15.03
C ILE A 248 3.76 -9.39 -15.99
N ASP A 249 2.61 -10.01 -15.73
CA ASP A 249 2.02 -11.01 -16.62
C ASP A 249 1.17 -10.33 -17.70
N GLY A 250 1.28 -10.80 -18.94
CA GLY A 250 0.67 -10.18 -20.12
C GLY A 250 1.67 -9.72 -21.18
N THR A 251 1.15 -9.20 -22.28
CA THR A 251 1.89 -9.14 -23.56
C THR A 251 2.38 -7.74 -23.97
N THR A 252 1.93 -6.65 -23.34
CA THR A 252 2.26 -5.30 -23.82
C THR A 252 2.47 -4.26 -22.71
N TYR A 253 3.59 -3.54 -22.79
CA TYR A 253 3.84 -2.28 -22.08
C TYR A 253 3.64 -1.12 -23.07
N ASN A 254 2.51 -0.41 -23.00
CA ASN A 254 2.17 0.64 -23.95
C ASN A 254 2.66 2.01 -23.44
N THR A 255 3.87 2.40 -23.79
CA THR A 255 4.49 3.65 -23.31
C THR A 255 4.44 4.81 -24.28
N GLY A 256 3.85 4.65 -25.48
CA GLY A 256 3.82 5.70 -26.49
C GLY A 256 5.19 6.18 -26.99
N GLY A 257 6.29 5.57 -26.52
CA GLY A 257 7.67 5.92 -26.87
C GLY A 257 8.12 5.40 -28.24
N ALA A 258 9.28 5.88 -28.67
CA ALA A 258 9.82 5.69 -30.01
C ALA A 258 10.67 4.40 -30.15
N ASP A 259 11.39 4.04 -29.10
CA ASP A 259 12.55 3.14 -29.16
C ASP A 259 12.91 2.51 -27.80
N ILE A 260 13.80 1.52 -27.82
CA ILE A 260 14.47 0.99 -26.63
C ILE A 260 15.86 1.64 -26.58
N ALA A 261 16.16 2.28 -25.46
CA ALA A 261 17.40 3.02 -25.27
C ALA A 261 18.13 2.58 -23.99
N GLU A 262 19.41 2.90 -23.93
CA GLU A 262 20.21 2.86 -22.69
C GLU A 262 20.91 4.21 -22.49
N MET A 263 21.19 4.55 -21.24
CA MET A 263 21.97 5.75 -20.94
C MET A 263 23.46 5.47 -21.12
N PHE A 264 24.17 6.38 -21.79
CA PHE A 264 25.62 6.31 -21.96
C PHE A 264 26.29 7.62 -21.52
N GLU A 265 27.52 7.53 -21.05
CA GLU A 265 28.33 8.69 -20.67
C GLU A 265 29.11 9.23 -21.88
N THR A 266 29.10 10.55 -22.05
CA THR A 266 29.81 11.28 -23.11
C THR A 266 31.30 11.40 -22.82
N ILE A 267 32.11 11.33 -23.89
CA ILE A 267 33.58 11.36 -23.77
C ILE A 267 34.12 12.70 -23.24
N ASP A 268 33.45 13.80 -23.60
CA ASP A 268 33.83 15.17 -23.24
C ASP A 268 33.07 15.71 -22.02
N GLY A 269 32.13 14.94 -21.47
CA GLY A 269 31.29 15.33 -20.34
C GLY A 269 30.18 16.35 -20.69
N ASN A 270 29.97 16.64 -21.97
CA ASN A 270 28.94 17.57 -22.42
C ASN A 270 27.72 16.82 -22.95
N ASN A 271 26.55 17.46 -22.86
CA ASN A 271 25.33 16.89 -23.41
C ASN A 271 25.37 16.81 -24.94
N ILE A 272 24.89 15.70 -25.50
CA ILE A 272 24.56 15.57 -26.91
C ILE A 272 23.04 15.72 -27.05
N ASP A 273 22.60 16.72 -27.81
CA ASP A 273 21.18 16.96 -28.04
C ASP A 273 20.54 15.81 -28.85
N VAL A 274 19.21 15.76 -28.93
CA VAL A 274 18.49 14.66 -29.56
C VAL A 274 18.67 14.63 -31.10
N GLY A 275 18.52 13.44 -31.67
CA GLY A 275 18.55 13.20 -33.11
C GLY A 275 19.93 13.20 -33.78
N TYR A 276 21.03 13.01 -33.05
CA TYR A 276 22.36 12.72 -33.62
C TYR A 276 22.65 11.22 -33.63
N PHE A 277 23.34 10.76 -34.66
CA PHE A 277 23.94 9.42 -34.66
C PHE A 277 25.10 9.37 -33.66
N ILE A 278 25.17 8.28 -32.92
CA ILE A 278 26.12 8.07 -31.82
C ILE A 278 27.00 6.86 -32.13
N THR A 279 28.29 6.97 -31.81
CA THR A 279 29.24 5.84 -31.83
C THR A 279 29.93 5.69 -30.47
N LEU A 280 30.60 4.56 -30.29
CA LEU A 280 31.42 4.27 -29.12
C LEU A 280 32.89 4.61 -29.38
N GLU A 281 33.50 5.25 -28.39
CA GLU A 281 34.94 5.40 -28.28
C GLU A 281 35.34 4.91 -26.88
N GLU A 282 36.04 3.78 -26.83
CA GLU A 282 36.26 3.00 -25.61
C GLU A 282 34.93 2.61 -24.92
N ASN A 283 34.69 3.11 -23.71
CA ASN A 283 33.46 2.87 -22.92
C ASN A 283 32.52 4.09 -22.89
N LYS A 284 32.79 5.11 -23.70
CA LYS A 284 32.02 6.36 -23.77
C LYS A 284 31.48 6.62 -25.16
N ILE A 285 30.58 7.59 -25.26
CA ILE A 285 29.94 7.96 -26.53
C ILE A 285 30.38 9.33 -27.04
N ARG A 286 30.32 9.47 -28.37
CA ARG A 286 30.42 10.74 -29.10
C ARG A 286 29.52 10.73 -30.33
N ILE A 287 29.35 11.91 -30.92
CA ILE A 287 28.68 12.04 -32.23
C ILE A 287 29.46 11.23 -33.28
N ALA A 288 28.74 10.45 -34.07
CA ALA A 288 29.31 9.64 -35.15
C ALA A 288 29.63 10.50 -36.37
N MET A 289 30.70 10.15 -37.07
CA MET A 289 31.15 10.75 -38.32
C MET A 289 30.91 9.79 -39.48
N SER A 290 31.01 10.28 -40.72
CA SER A 290 30.83 9.45 -41.91
C SER A 290 31.84 8.31 -42.06
N SER A 291 33.01 8.44 -41.42
CA SER A 291 34.07 7.44 -41.39
C SER A 291 33.87 6.36 -40.33
N ASP A 292 32.90 6.51 -39.42
CA ASP A 292 32.66 5.52 -38.37
C ASP A 292 31.91 4.31 -38.94
N ASP A 293 32.56 3.16 -38.84
CA ASP A 293 32.00 1.88 -39.30
C ASP A 293 30.89 1.38 -38.38
N PHE A 294 31.08 1.59 -37.06
CA PHE A 294 30.14 1.17 -36.02
C PHE A 294 29.32 2.36 -35.55
N ILE A 295 28.00 2.21 -35.62
CA ILE A 295 27.04 3.19 -35.13
C ILE A 295 26.25 2.49 -34.03
N LEU A 296 26.38 2.99 -32.80
CA LEU A 296 25.74 2.45 -31.61
C LEU A 296 24.23 2.65 -31.66
N GLY A 297 23.81 3.88 -32.01
CA GLY A 297 22.44 4.31 -31.85
C GLY A 297 22.21 5.75 -32.30
N ILE A 298 21.07 6.29 -31.90
CA ILE A 298 20.70 7.70 -32.09
C ILE A 298 20.32 8.27 -30.73
N SER A 299 20.82 9.45 -30.38
CA SER A 299 20.41 10.16 -29.14
C SER A 299 18.88 10.34 -29.12
N SER A 300 18.21 9.67 -28.19
CA SER A 300 16.75 9.50 -28.17
C SER A 300 16.06 10.56 -27.32
N ALA A 301 14.88 11.02 -27.76
CA ALA A 301 14.08 11.97 -27.01
C ALA A 301 13.06 11.30 -26.07
N THR A 302 12.47 10.18 -26.50
CA THR A 302 11.29 9.57 -25.86
C THR A 302 11.36 8.05 -25.91
N PRO A 303 12.33 7.41 -25.22
CA PRO A 303 12.45 5.96 -25.21
C PRO A 303 11.28 5.32 -24.45
N SER A 304 10.76 4.22 -25.01
CA SER A 304 9.74 3.36 -24.41
C SER A 304 10.26 2.58 -23.22
N LEU A 305 11.54 2.19 -23.28
CA LEU A 305 12.29 1.54 -22.22
C LEU A 305 13.67 2.18 -22.17
N LEU A 306 14.11 2.56 -20.98
CA LEU A 306 15.40 3.19 -20.77
C LEU A 306 16.22 2.40 -19.74
N GLY A 307 17.20 1.65 -20.24
CA GLY A 307 18.18 0.93 -19.44
C GLY A 307 19.26 1.86 -18.88
N ASP A 308 19.96 1.35 -17.86
CA ASP A 308 21.06 2.03 -17.15
C ASP A 308 20.74 3.46 -16.69
N SER A 309 19.48 3.77 -16.41
CA SER A 309 19.04 5.11 -16.01
C SER A 309 19.41 5.49 -14.58
N ALA A 310 19.50 4.50 -13.70
CA ALA A 310 19.75 4.68 -12.26
C ALA A 310 18.79 5.71 -11.62
N GLU A 311 17.50 5.70 -11.98
CA GLU A 311 16.56 6.78 -11.60
C GLU A 311 16.38 6.98 -10.08
N LEU A 312 16.43 5.90 -9.30
CA LEU A 312 16.06 5.93 -7.88
C LEU A 312 17.24 6.06 -6.92
N SER A 313 18.42 5.61 -7.33
CA SER A 313 19.61 5.62 -6.50
C SER A 313 20.87 5.41 -7.33
N TRP A 314 22.01 5.78 -6.77
CA TRP A 314 23.31 5.49 -7.38
C TRP A 314 23.43 4.01 -7.77
N HIS A 315 23.83 3.76 -9.02
CA HIS A 315 23.92 2.41 -9.58
C HIS A 315 24.83 1.47 -8.78
N GLY A 316 25.83 2.04 -8.08
CA GLY A 316 26.76 1.31 -7.22
C GLY A 316 26.28 1.12 -5.77
N ARG A 317 25.02 1.45 -5.44
CA ARG A 317 24.49 1.37 -4.06
C ARG A 317 24.63 -0.02 -3.43
N TYR A 318 24.54 -1.07 -4.24
CA TYR A 318 24.65 -2.45 -3.78
C TYR A 318 25.89 -3.12 -4.36
N ILE A 319 26.47 -4.05 -3.60
CA ILE A 319 27.55 -4.90 -4.11
C ILE A 319 26.96 -5.85 -5.15
N LEU A 320 27.63 -5.92 -6.30
CA LEU A 320 27.30 -6.80 -7.41
C LEU A 320 28.36 -7.90 -7.54
N ASP A 321 27.97 -9.06 -8.06
CA ASP A 321 28.90 -10.11 -8.48
C ASP A 321 29.54 -9.80 -9.84
N GLU A 322 30.42 -10.69 -10.31
CA GLU A 322 31.14 -10.55 -11.58
C GLU A 322 30.23 -10.48 -12.82
N TRP A 323 28.94 -10.80 -12.68
CA TRP A 323 27.93 -10.78 -13.74
C TRP A 323 26.92 -9.63 -13.58
N GLY A 324 27.12 -8.74 -12.59
CA GLY A 324 26.26 -7.59 -12.34
C GLY A 324 25.00 -7.90 -11.50
N ARG A 325 24.91 -9.08 -10.89
CA ARG A 325 23.77 -9.45 -10.03
C ARG A 325 24.03 -8.97 -8.60
N ARG A 326 23.00 -8.47 -7.92
CA ARG A 326 23.11 -8.09 -6.51
C ARG A 326 23.48 -9.29 -5.65
N ILE A 327 24.41 -9.09 -4.72
CA ILE A 327 24.74 -10.07 -3.70
C ILE A 327 23.85 -9.83 -2.48
N TYR A 328 23.32 -10.91 -1.91
CA TYR A 328 22.45 -10.89 -0.74
C TYR A 328 23.09 -11.59 0.45
N HIS A 329 22.69 -11.21 1.65
CA HIS A 329 23.05 -11.89 2.90
C HIS A 329 21.83 -12.08 3.79
N GLU A 330 21.90 -13.08 4.65
CA GLU A 330 20.92 -13.27 5.71
C GLU A 330 21.24 -12.30 6.86
N VAL A 331 20.23 -11.55 7.28
CA VAL A 331 20.28 -10.61 8.39
C VAL A 331 19.29 -11.08 9.44
N THR A 332 19.78 -11.27 10.66
CA THR A 332 18.93 -11.53 11.83
C THR A 332 18.40 -10.20 12.34
N ILE A 333 17.10 -9.98 12.19
CA ILE A 333 16.39 -8.86 12.80
C ILE A 333 16.01 -9.28 14.21
N PRO A 334 16.59 -8.65 15.26
CA PRO A 334 16.36 -9.05 16.63
C PRO A 334 14.89 -8.84 17.01
N ALA A 335 14.40 -9.69 17.91
CA ALA A 335 13.06 -9.54 18.48
C ALA A 335 12.86 -8.13 19.04
N LYS A 336 11.73 -7.49 18.71
CA LYS A 336 11.38 -6.19 19.28
C LYS A 336 10.68 -6.45 20.60
N LYS A 337 11.18 -5.82 21.67
CA LYS A 337 10.59 -5.93 23.01
C LYS A 337 10.01 -4.59 23.46
N ASP A 338 9.01 -4.64 24.34
CA ASP A 338 8.52 -3.45 25.03
C ASP A 338 9.46 -3.02 26.16
N GLN A 339 9.07 -1.99 26.91
CA GLN A 339 9.85 -1.48 28.04
C GLN A 339 9.94 -2.48 29.21
N ASP A 340 9.05 -3.47 29.25
CA ASP A 340 8.93 -4.50 30.28
C ASP A 340 9.57 -5.83 29.83
N GLU A 341 10.36 -5.82 28.75
CA GLU A 341 11.00 -6.96 28.09
C GLU A 341 10.06 -8.03 27.50
N ASN A 342 8.77 -7.73 27.36
CA ASN A 342 7.85 -8.63 26.65
C ASN A 342 8.12 -8.54 25.15
N GLU A 343 8.16 -9.70 24.50
CA GLU A 343 8.32 -9.79 23.06
C GLU A 343 7.09 -9.22 22.34
N ILE A 344 7.30 -8.15 21.57
CA ILE A 344 6.30 -7.54 20.69
C ILE A 344 6.32 -8.25 19.33
N THR A 345 7.52 -8.48 18.78
CA THR A 345 7.71 -9.24 17.55
C THR A 345 8.87 -10.22 17.72
N PRO A 346 8.75 -11.47 17.22
CA PRO A 346 9.82 -12.44 17.29
C PRO A 346 11.02 -12.03 16.44
N GLU A 347 12.16 -12.66 16.71
CA GLU A 347 13.33 -12.58 15.84
C GLU A 347 13.01 -13.14 14.45
N LEU A 348 13.46 -12.46 13.39
CA LEU A 348 13.21 -12.82 12.01
C LEU A 348 14.53 -12.89 11.22
N LEU A 349 14.65 -13.89 10.36
CA LEU A 349 15.71 -13.93 9.34
C LEU A 349 15.19 -13.28 8.06
N GLU A 350 15.92 -12.28 7.57
CA GLU A 350 15.59 -11.57 6.35
C GLU A 350 16.75 -11.64 5.34
N ILE A 351 16.44 -11.83 4.06
CA ILE A 351 17.43 -11.77 2.98
C ILE A 351 17.48 -10.33 2.46
N GLN A 352 18.60 -9.66 2.67
CA GLN A 352 18.78 -8.26 2.28
C GLN A 352 19.92 -8.10 1.25
N PRO A 353 19.85 -7.11 0.34
CA PRO A 353 20.95 -6.81 -0.56
C PRO A 353 22.11 -6.14 0.19
N ILE A 354 23.34 -6.56 -0.07
CA ILE A 354 24.52 -6.01 0.61
C ILE A 354 24.78 -4.58 0.10
N ILE A 355 24.75 -3.60 1.02
CA ILE A 355 25.04 -2.20 0.73
C ILE A 355 26.55 -2.04 0.45
N ASN A 356 26.87 -1.29 -0.60
CA ASN A 356 28.25 -0.95 -0.92
C ASN A 356 28.80 0.06 0.12
N PRO A 357 29.94 -0.21 0.78
CA PRO A 357 30.55 0.71 1.75
C PRO A 357 30.88 2.10 1.19
N ASP A 358 31.06 2.22 -0.13
CA ASP A 358 31.31 3.51 -0.80
C ASP A 358 30.04 4.36 -0.95
N TRP A 359 28.86 3.78 -0.69
CA TRP A 359 27.60 4.50 -0.74
C TRP A 359 27.38 5.31 0.54
N ASP A 360 27.24 6.63 0.36
CA ASP A 360 26.97 7.57 1.44
C ASP A 360 25.47 7.97 1.44
N PRO A 361 24.69 7.63 2.48
CA PRO A 361 23.28 8.00 2.59
C PRO A 361 23.04 9.50 2.78
N GLN A 362 24.06 10.28 3.21
CA GLN A 362 23.95 11.73 3.40
C GLN A 362 24.22 12.50 2.12
N ARG A 363 24.83 11.86 1.12
CA ARG A 363 25.12 12.48 -0.16
C ARG A 363 23.88 12.48 -1.04
N GLU A 364 23.47 13.68 -1.46
CA GLU A 364 22.39 13.82 -2.44
C GLU A 364 22.75 13.13 -3.76
N TYR A 365 21.85 12.27 -4.24
CA TYR A 365 22.00 11.56 -5.50
C TYR A 365 21.27 12.30 -6.63
N ILE A 366 21.99 12.60 -7.71
CA ILE A 366 21.43 13.16 -8.94
C ILE A 366 21.33 12.03 -9.99
N PRO A 367 20.10 11.64 -10.41
CA PRO A 367 19.87 10.64 -11.45
C PRO A 367 20.58 10.96 -12.77
N ARG A 368 20.98 9.93 -13.53
CA ARG A 368 21.72 10.11 -14.80
C ARG A 368 21.01 11.05 -15.77
N LYS A 369 19.68 10.94 -15.92
CA LYS A 369 18.89 11.82 -16.80
C LYS A 369 18.97 13.32 -16.47
N LYS A 370 19.39 13.67 -15.24
CA LYS A 370 19.56 15.07 -14.80
C LYS A 370 21.00 15.56 -14.93
N ARG A 371 21.92 14.71 -15.41
CA ARG A 371 23.34 15.03 -15.55
C ARG A 371 23.70 15.20 -17.04
N PRO A 372 24.36 16.31 -17.41
CA PRO A 372 24.60 16.63 -18.82
C PRO A 372 25.49 15.61 -19.53
N GLU A 373 26.37 14.92 -18.81
CA GLU A 373 27.26 13.93 -19.40
C GLU A 373 26.56 12.62 -19.77
N TRP A 374 25.29 12.41 -19.40
CA TRP A 374 24.54 11.17 -19.65
C TRP A 374 23.44 11.37 -20.69
N VAL A 375 23.52 10.62 -21.80
CA VAL A 375 22.59 10.75 -22.93
C VAL A 375 21.85 9.42 -23.16
N PRO A 376 20.52 9.43 -23.30
CA PRO A 376 19.78 8.26 -23.76
C PRO A 376 20.09 7.97 -25.23
N VAL A 377 20.59 6.78 -25.54
CA VAL A 377 20.89 6.36 -26.90
C VAL A 377 19.93 5.25 -27.30
N GLY A 378 19.07 5.54 -28.28
CA GLY A 378 18.15 4.59 -28.87
C GLY A 378 18.88 3.55 -29.70
N LEU A 379 18.79 2.29 -29.25
CA LEU A 379 19.49 1.14 -29.81
C LEU A 379 18.64 0.40 -30.84
N ILE A 380 17.32 0.49 -30.74
CA ILE A 380 16.37 -0.08 -31.70
C ILE A 380 15.03 0.64 -31.63
N GLY A 381 14.42 0.92 -32.79
CA GLY A 381 13.08 1.50 -32.85
C GLY A 381 12.88 2.48 -33.99
N LYS A 382 11.78 3.24 -33.92
CA LYS A 382 11.47 4.29 -34.90
C LYS A 382 11.91 5.63 -34.32
N ILE A 383 13.10 6.08 -34.69
CA ILE A 383 13.75 7.22 -34.03
C ILE A 383 13.79 8.43 -34.97
N LEU A 384 13.50 9.60 -34.44
CA LEU A 384 13.69 10.86 -35.17
C LEU A 384 15.16 11.24 -35.18
N VAL A 385 15.66 11.58 -36.36
CA VAL A 385 17.05 11.99 -36.57
C VAL A 385 17.07 13.31 -37.33
N ARG A 386 18.04 14.16 -37.01
CA ARG A 386 18.36 15.36 -37.77
C ARG A 386 18.82 14.95 -39.16
N ASP A 387 18.49 15.71 -40.19
CA ASP A 387 18.89 15.41 -41.57
C ASP A 387 19.36 16.66 -42.32
N ASP A 388 20.24 16.47 -43.29
CA ASP A 388 20.82 17.53 -44.12
C ASP A 388 19.92 17.95 -45.30
N GLY A 389 18.71 17.40 -45.40
CA GLY A 389 17.73 17.64 -46.46
C GLY A 389 17.83 16.64 -47.62
N THR A 390 18.87 15.81 -47.69
CA THR A 390 19.08 14.88 -48.81
C THR A 390 18.28 13.58 -48.67
N CYS A 391 17.90 13.21 -47.44
CA CYS A 391 17.25 11.94 -47.14
C CYS A 391 15.88 11.83 -47.84
N GLN A 392 15.61 10.70 -48.50
CA GLN A 392 14.34 10.45 -49.18
C GLN A 392 13.55 9.36 -48.46
N VAL A 393 12.22 9.53 -48.39
CA VAL A 393 11.31 8.48 -47.91
C VAL A 393 11.52 7.23 -48.77
N ASN A 394 11.58 6.06 -48.13
CA ASN A 394 11.96 4.79 -48.76
C ASN A 394 13.41 4.66 -49.22
N GLY A 395 14.24 5.68 -49.01
CA GLY A 395 15.69 5.62 -49.16
C GLY A 395 16.40 5.14 -47.89
N TYR A 396 17.72 5.26 -47.91
CA TYR A 396 18.58 4.97 -46.77
C TYR A 396 19.42 6.18 -46.38
N CYS A 397 19.84 6.24 -45.12
CA CYS A 397 20.73 7.27 -44.62
C CYS A 397 21.81 6.72 -43.69
N ARG A 398 22.92 7.45 -43.59
CA ARG A 398 24.03 7.26 -42.63
C ARG A 398 24.44 8.63 -42.06
N PRO A 399 25.21 8.67 -40.96
CA PRO A 399 25.77 9.93 -40.49
C PRO A 399 26.71 10.56 -41.51
N ASN A 400 26.62 11.87 -41.67
CA ASN A 400 27.68 12.68 -42.25
C ASN A 400 28.72 13.07 -41.17
N ASN A 401 29.63 13.99 -41.48
CA ASN A 401 30.65 14.46 -40.52
C ASN A 401 30.10 15.36 -39.39
N GLU A 402 28.83 15.72 -39.43
CA GLU A 402 28.11 16.42 -38.36
C GLU A 402 27.24 15.45 -37.51
N GLY A 403 27.27 14.15 -37.83
CA GLY A 403 26.47 13.13 -37.16
C GLY A 403 24.97 13.23 -37.40
N ILE A 404 24.55 13.92 -38.45
CA ILE A 404 23.16 13.98 -38.91
C ILE A 404 22.98 13.09 -40.14
N ALA A 405 21.73 12.72 -40.44
CA ALA A 405 21.40 11.86 -41.55
C ALA A 405 21.67 12.51 -42.91
N THR A 406 22.47 11.82 -43.73
CA THR A 406 22.68 12.12 -45.15
C THR A 406 22.29 10.91 -45.99
N ALA A 407 21.78 11.15 -47.20
CA ALA A 407 21.33 10.12 -48.10
C ALA A 407 22.47 9.23 -48.58
N THR A 408 22.21 7.93 -48.64
CA THR A 408 23.15 6.92 -49.13
C THR A 408 22.37 5.73 -49.69
N THR A 409 23.09 4.80 -50.32
CA THR A 409 22.52 3.57 -50.89
C THR A 409 22.35 2.46 -49.85
N ASN A 410 22.92 2.60 -48.65
CA ASN A 410 22.86 1.62 -47.56
C ASN A 410 22.69 2.29 -46.18
N GLY A 411 22.52 1.50 -45.11
CA GLY A 411 22.36 2.02 -43.74
C GLY A 411 20.91 1.98 -43.25
N TYR A 412 20.44 3.06 -42.63
CA TYR A 412 19.16 3.08 -41.92
C TYR A 412 18.00 3.49 -42.82
N ARG A 413 16.89 2.75 -42.74
CA ARG A 413 15.72 2.97 -43.59
C ARG A 413 14.99 4.23 -43.16
N VAL A 414 14.79 5.16 -44.10
CA VAL A 414 13.97 6.35 -43.89
C VAL A 414 12.49 6.01 -44.06
N ILE A 415 11.72 6.12 -42.98
CA ILE A 415 10.28 5.82 -42.95
C ILE A 415 9.47 7.03 -43.41
N LYS A 416 9.79 8.22 -42.88
CA LYS A 416 8.98 9.41 -43.05
C LYS A 416 9.84 10.66 -42.90
N ARG A 417 9.54 11.70 -43.67
CA ARG A 417 10.02 13.06 -43.43
C ARG A 417 9.05 13.78 -42.51
N THR A 418 9.53 14.31 -41.38
CA THR A 418 8.71 15.00 -40.37
C THR A 418 8.93 16.50 -40.36
N GLY A 419 10.04 16.98 -40.93
CA GLY A 419 10.33 18.40 -41.11
C GLY A 419 11.32 18.65 -42.25
N LEU A 420 11.75 19.92 -42.40
CA LEU A 420 12.75 20.31 -43.40
C LEU A 420 14.08 19.58 -43.17
N ASN A 421 14.50 19.47 -41.91
CA ASN A 421 15.79 18.91 -41.50
C ASN A 421 15.60 17.77 -40.46
N GLN A 422 14.51 17.01 -40.59
CA GLN A 422 14.21 15.89 -39.71
C GLN A 422 13.49 14.76 -40.45
N VAL A 423 13.98 13.55 -40.21
CA VAL A 423 13.38 12.32 -40.72
C VAL A 423 13.21 11.30 -39.59
N LEU A 424 12.21 10.43 -39.75
CA LEU A 424 11.99 9.25 -38.93
C LEU A 424 12.67 8.06 -39.59
N VAL A 425 13.58 7.41 -38.89
CA VAL A 425 14.30 6.22 -39.36
C VAL A 425 13.89 4.99 -38.57
N LEU A 426 13.90 3.84 -39.23
CA LEU A 426 13.93 2.56 -38.51
C LEU A 426 15.39 2.30 -38.14
N PHE A 427 15.73 2.51 -36.88
CA PHE A 427 17.02 2.12 -36.36
C PHE A 427 16.93 0.67 -35.88
N ALA A 428 17.75 -0.17 -36.49
CA ALA A 428 18.04 -1.51 -36.03
C ALA A 428 19.54 -1.71 -36.27
N PRO A 429 20.31 -2.28 -35.33
CA PRO A 429 21.72 -2.56 -35.54
C PRO A 429 21.86 -3.34 -36.84
N ASP A 430 22.74 -2.86 -37.72
CA ASP A 430 23.01 -3.50 -38.99
C ASP A 430 23.75 -4.82 -38.68
N TYR A 431 22.98 -5.89 -38.46
CA TYR A 431 23.53 -7.23 -38.43
C TYR A 431 24.09 -7.47 -39.82
N LYS A 432 25.38 -7.19 -40.02
CA LYS A 432 26.12 -7.45 -41.27
C LYS A 432 25.73 -8.82 -41.80
N LYS A 433 24.76 -8.84 -42.71
CA LYS A 433 24.28 -10.06 -43.35
C LYS A 433 24.88 -10.17 -44.75
N THR A 434 26.13 -9.74 -45.00
CA THR A 434 26.61 -9.76 -46.41
C THR A 434 28.12 -9.59 -46.71
N LEU A 435 29.08 -9.73 -45.79
CA LEU A 435 30.52 -9.67 -46.20
C LEU A 435 31.41 -10.75 -45.57
N ILE A 436 31.19 -11.14 -44.32
CA ILE A 436 32.00 -12.20 -43.67
C ILE A 436 31.65 -13.59 -44.26
N SER A 437 30.37 -13.82 -44.59
CA SER A 437 29.89 -15.05 -45.23
C SER A 437 30.62 -15.36 -46.54
N ASN A 438 30.76 -14.38 -47.44
CA ASN A 438 31.31 -14.66 -48.76
C ASN A 438 32.82 -14.88 -48.71
N VAL A 439 33.55 -14.18 -47.83
CA VAL A 439 35.00 -14.41 -47.65
C VAL A 439 35.26 -15.79 -47.04
N GLU A 440 34.57 -16.16 -45.96
CA GLU A 440 34.69 -17.50 -45.36
C GLU A 440 34.23 -18.61 -46.30
N GLN A 441 33.17 -18.38 -47.09
CA GLN A 441 32.70 -19.32 -48.11
C GLN A 441 33.70 -19.43 -49.27
N LEU A 442 34.33 -18.33 -49.70
CA LEU A 442 35.39 -18.36 -50.70
C LEU A 442 36.64 -19.09 -50.18
N GLU A 443 37.05 -18.87 -48.93
CA GLU A 443 38.15 -19.61 -48.30
C GLU A 443 37.84 -21.11 -48.18
N LYS A 444 36.61 -21.47 -47.82
CA LYS A 444 36.15 -22.86 -47.78
C LYS A 444 36.10 -23.49 -49.17
N LEU A 445 35.67 -22.73 -50.18
CA LEU A 445 35.64 -23.15 -51.58
C LEU A 445 37.06 -23.41 -52.10
N VAL A 446 38.03 -22.56 -51.74
CA VAL A 446 39.45 -22.73 -52.07
C VAL A 446 40.00 -24.01 -51.42
N LYS A 447 39.72 -24.25 -50.13
CA LYS A 447 40.15 -25.48 -49.44
C LYS A 447 39.57 -26.76 -50.08
N LEU A 448 38.30 -26.74 -50.47
CA LEU A 448 37.65 -27.88 -51.13
C LEU A 448 38.27 -28.19 -52.50
N LYS A 449 38.68 -27.16 -53.24
CA LYS A 449 39.45 -27.31 -54.49
C LYS A 449 40.83 -27.89 -54.25
N GLU A 450 41.57 -27.36 -53.28
CA GLU A 450 42.93 -27.85 -52.93
C GLU A 450 42.92 -29.31 -52.45
N GLN A 451 41.84 -29.74 -51.80
CA GLN A 451 41.63 -31.12 -51.35
C GLN A 451 41.09 -32.05 -52.47
N GLY A 452 40.88 -31.55 -53.68
CA GLY A 452 40.45 -32.33 -54.84
C GLY A 452 38.96 -32.68 -54.88
N TYR A 453 38.15 -32.08 -54.02
CA TYR A 453 36.68 -32.30 -53.99
C TYR A 453 35.92 -31.51 -55.06
N LEU A 454 36.57 -30.57 -55.74
CA LEU A 454 35.99 -29.75 -56.80
C LEU A 454 36.90 -29.72 -58.03
N THR A 455 36.32 -29.83 -59.21
CA THR A 455 37.02 -29.56 -60.47
C THR A 455 37.23 -28.05 -60.68
N GLU A 456 38.17 -27.67 -61.56
CA GLU A 456 38.45 -26.27 -61.89
C GLU A 456 37.20 -25.53 -62.40
N GLU A 457 36.35 -26.21 -63.15
CA GLU A 457 35.12 -25.65 -63.71
C GLU A 457 34.06 -25.41 -62.62
N GLU A 458 33.86 -26.38 -61.72
CA GLU A 458 32.93 -26.26 -60.59
C GLU A 458 33.34 -25.18 -59.61
N PHE A 459 34.65 -25.09 -59.31
CA PHE A 459 35.21 -24.03 -58.48
C PHE A 459 34.93 -22.64 -59.07
N ASN A 460 35.23 -22.44 -60.36
CA ASN A 460 35.05 -21.13 -61.00
C ASN A 460 33.57 -20.74 -61.10
N LYS A 461 32.67 -21.71 -61.30
CA LYS A 461 31.22 -21.48 -61.30
C LYS A 461 30.70 -21.09 -59.91
N GLN A 462 31.08 -21.81 -58.86
CA GLN A 462 30.65 -21.48 -57.50
C GLN A 462 31.28 -20.18 -56.98
N LYS A 463 32.54 -19.91 -57.33
CA LYS A 463 33.21 -18.63 -57.04
C LYS A 463 32.47 -17.47 -57.67
N GLN A 464 32.02 -17.59 -58.92
CA GLN A 464 31.23 -16.55 -59.58
C GLN A 464 29.85 -16.37 -58.95
N ILE A 465 29.21 -17.44 -58.48
CA ILE A 465 27.93 -17.32 -57.74
C ILE A 465 28.16 -16.52 -56.45
N LEU A 466 29.21 -16.84 -55.68
CA LEU A 466 29.55 -16.17 -54.42
C LEU A 466 30.03 -14.71 -54.59
N LEU A 467 30.62 -14.35 -55.72
CA LEU A 467 31.05 -12.98 -56.02
C LEU A 467 29.90 -12.09 -56.54
N ASN A 468 28.81 -12.69 -57.00
CA ASN A 468 27.64 -11.99 -57.55
C ASN A 468 26.43 -11.99 -56.58
N SER A 469 26.55 -12.61 -55.41
CA SER A 469 25.56 -12.67 -54.32
C SER A 469 25.97 -11.78 -53.15
#